data_AF-A0AA37HF07-F1
#
_entry.id   AF-A0AA37HF07-F1
#
_cell.length_a   1.000
_cell.length_b   1.000
_cell.length_c   1.000
_cell.angle_alpha   90.00
_cell.angle_beta   90.00
_cell.angle_gamma   90.00
#
_symmetry.space_group_name_H-M   'P 1'
#
loop_
_entity.id
_entity.type
_entity.pdbx_description
1 polymer ?
#
loop_
_entity_poly.entity_id
_entity_poly.type
_entity_poly.pdbx_seq_one_letter_code
_entity_poly.pdbx_strand_id
1 'polypeptide(L)'
;MTRCGSCHPHLSPCVTGAGPTSNGYFWVNFTFSSLVSNPVAAREPATFQVQQIWQQVDDQRRDVSHLIDRTYRYHSVRELHWHLADRFSRPIRSLALSRV
;
A
#
# COMPACT_ATOMS: atom_id res chain seq x y z
N MET A 1 -12.39 -61.34 2.54
CA MET A 1 -11.92 -61.69 1.18
C MET A 1 -12.22 -60.50 0.28
N THR A 2 -11.22 -59.61 0.07
CA THR A 2 -10.55 -59.43 -1.24
C THR A 2 -11.51 -58.75 -2.25
N ARG A 3 -11.32 -57.50 -2.71
CA ARG A 3 -10.13 -57.01 -3.40
C ARG A 3 -10.18 -55.49 -3.64
N CYS A 4 -9.01 -54.85 -3.56
CA CYS A 4 -8.70 -53.52 -4.08
C CYS A 4 -8.70 -53.47 -5.62
N GLY A 5 -8.84 -52.26 -6.18
CA GLY A 5 -8.01 -51.84 -7.31
C GLY A 5 -8.75 -51.40 -8.58
N SER A 6 -8.92 -50.09 -8.74
CA SER A 6 -8.74 -49.42 -10.03
C SER A 6 -8.24 -48.01 -9.79
N CYS A 7 -6.90 -47.91 -9.76
CA CYS A 7 -6.16 -46.67 -9.72
C CYS A 7 -6.11 -46.09 -11.15
N HIS A 8 -6.60 -44.87 -11.33
CA HIS A 8 -6.25 -44.03 -12.48
C HIS A 8 -5.04 -43.16 -12.10
N PRO A 9 -3.93 -43.17 -12.86
CA PRO A 9 -2.79 -42.31 -12.62
C PRO A 9 -2.78 -41.15 -13.61
N HIS A 10 -3.09 -39.92 -13.16
CA HIS A 10 -2.47 -38.73 -13.75
C HIS A 10 -2.58 -37.51 -12.81
N LEU A 11 -1.46 -37.20 -12.16
CA LEU A 11 -0.99 -35.87 -11.76
C LEU A 11 -1.86 -34.99 -10.82
N SER A 12 -1.43 -34.98 -9.55
CA SER A 12 -1.50 -33.91 -8.55
C SER A 12 -1.22 -32.48 -9.10
N PRO A 13 -1.55 -31.37 -8.39
CA PRO A 13 -1.73 -31.32 -6.94
C PRO A 13 -2.95 -30.55 -6.41
N CYS A 14 -3.22 -30.87 -5.15
CA CYS A 14 -3.94 -30.11 -4.16
C CYS A 14 -3.73 -28.59 -4.36
N VAL A 15 -4.80 -27.88 -4.72
CA VAL A 15 -4.79 -26.41 -4.62
C VAL A 15 -4.85 -26.04 -3.14
N THR A 16 -3.70 -26.00 -2.50
CA THR A 16 -3.47 -25.20 -1.29
C THR A 16 -3.48 -23.74 -1.72
N GLY A 17 -4.65 -23.24 -2.07
CA GLY A 17 -4.90 -21.82 -2.25
C GLY A 17 -5.42 -21.28 -0.92
N ALA A 18 -4.51 -20.86 -0.06
CA ALA A 18 -4.85 -19.91 0.99
C ALA A 18 -5.50 -18.70 0.30
N GLY A 19 -6.82 -18.63 0.28
CA GLY A 19 -7.52 -17.42 -0.10
C GLY A 19 -7.09 -16.32 0.87
N PRO A 20 -6.66 -15.13 0.40
CA PRO A 20 -6.46 -14.01 1.29
C PRO A 20 -7.77 -13.77 2.03
N THR A 21 -7.63 -13.65 3.34
CA THR A 21 -8.69 -13.73 4.33
C THR A 21 -9.82 -12.74 4.06
N SER A 22 -11.02 -13.28 4.13
CA SER A 22 -12.28 -12.59 4.22
C SER A 22 -12.26 -11.56 5.37
N ASN A 23 -11.93 -10.31 5.07
CA ASN A 23 -12.44 -9.17 5.80
C ASN A 23 -12.56 -8.01 4.81
N GLY A 24 -13.80 -7.68 4.45
CA GLY A 24 -14.22 -6.83 3.33
C GLY A 24 -13.91 -5.34 3.47
N TYR A 25 -12.68 -5.01 3.85
CA TYR A 25 -12.10 -3.70 3.63
C TYR A 25 -10.73 -3.94 2.99
N PHE A 26 -10.57 -3.53 1.73
CA PHE A 26 -9.27 -3.54 1.07
C PHE A 26 -8.45 -2.35 1.56
N TRP A 27 -7.79 -2.48 2.71
CA TRP A 27 -6.93 -1.45 3.27
C TRP A 27 -5.67 -1.42 2.40
N VAL A 28 -5.49 -0.32 1.68
CA VAL A 28 -4.29 -0.12 0.85
C VAL A 28 -3.22 0.50 1.73
N ASN A 29 -2.11 -0.21 1.84
CA ASN A 29 -0.96 0.27 2.60
C ASN A 29 -0.08 1.08 1.67
N PHE A 30 0.31 2.26 2.15
CA PHE A 30 1.22 3.16 1.48
C PHE A 30 2.41 3.37 2.38
N THR A 31 3.58 3.33 1.77
CA THR A 31 4.83 3.65 2.44
C THR A 31 5.44 4.83 1.73
N PHE A 32 5.91 5.85 2.45
CA PHE A 32 6.53 7.01 1.83
C PHE A 32 7.83 7.42 2.54
N SER A 33 8.75 7.95 1.75
CA SER A 33 9.96 8.61 2.24
C SER A 33 9.79 10.12 2.07
N SER A 34 10.09 10.86 3.13
CA SER A 34 9.97 12.32 3.13
C SER A 34 11.27 13.01 3.47
N LEU A 35 11.56 14.09 2.77
CA LEU A 35 12.56 15.07 3.19
C LEU A 35 11.90 16.12 4.05
N VAL A 36 12.47 16.35 5.23
CA VAL A 36 12.14 17.52 6.03
C VAL A 36 12.82 18.72 5.38
N SER A 37 12.05 19.72 4.99
CA SER A 37 12.63 20.99 4.52
C SER A 37 13.15 21.74 5.75
N ASN A 38 14.43 22.12 5.70
CA ASN A 38 15.21 22.68 6.81
C ASN A 38 14.45 23.77 7.62
N PRO A 39 14.34 23.67 8.97
CA PRO A 39 13.59 24.62 9.81
C PRO A 39 14.28 25.99 10.02
N VAL A 40 15.23 26.40 9.17
CA VAL A 40 15.99 27.66 9.33
C VAL A 40 15.10 28.92 9.18
N ALA A 41 13.85 28.78 8.74
CA ALA A 41 12.83 29.82 8.90
C ALA A 41 12.03 29.57 10.19
N ALA A 42 12.49 30.15 11.30
CA ALA A 42 11.94 30.01 12.66
C ALA A 42 10.48 30.51 12.88
N ARG A 43 9.67 30.60 11.81
CA ARG A 43 8.29 31.12 11.84
C ARG A 43 7.31 30.34 10.96
N GLU A 44 7.75 29.37 10.17
CA GLU A 44 6.86 28.57 9.33
C GLU A 44 6.63 27.17 9.92
N PRO A 45 5.42 26.61 9.81
CA PRO A 45 5.17 25.24 10.25
C PRO A 45 6.11 24.29 9.49
N ALA A 46 6.69 23.32 10.20
CA ALA A 46 7.59 22.33 9.60
C ALA A 46 6.89 21.61 8.44
N THR A 47 7.30 21.88 7.22
CA THR A 47 6.80 21.20 6.02
C THR A 47 7.73 20.06 5.63
N PHE A 48 7.17 19.07 4.94
CA PHE A 48 7.95 17.98 4.35
C PHE A 48 7.57 17.78 2.90
N GLN A 49 8.54 17.35 2.11
CA GLN A 49 8.31 16.95 0.72
C GLN A 49 8.38 15.44 0.64
N VAL A 50 7.46 14.83 -0.10
CA VAL A 50 7.48 13.39 -0.36
C VAL A 50 8.45 13.15 -1.52
N GLN A 51 9.54 12.42 -1.27
CA GLN A 51 10.43 12.01 -2.35
C GLN A 51 9.83 10.84 -3.13
N GLN A 52 9.40 9.82 -2.40
CA GLN A 52 8.90 8.58 -2.97
C GLN A 52 7.76 8.05 -2.12
N ILE A 53 6.78 7.47 -2.80
CA ILE A 53 5.65 6.79 -2.18
C ILE A 53 5.35 5.51 -2.97
N TRP A 54 5.16 4.45 -2.21
CA TRP A 54 4.86 3.13 -2.71
C TRP A 54 3.53 2.67 -2.18
N GLN A 55 2.73 2.09 -3.08
CA GLN A 55 1.52 1.36 -2.74
C GLN A 55 1.86 -0.12 -2.59
N GLN A 56 1.36 -0.76 -1.53
CA GLN A 56 1.31 -2.21 -1.39
C GLN A 56 -0.03 -2.70 -1.92
N VAL A 57 0.02 -3.57 -2.92
CA VAL A 57 -1.15 -4.26 -3.48
C VAL A 57 -0.81 -5.74 -3.51
N ASP A 58 -1.57 -6.54 -2.78
CA ASP A 58 -1.28 -7.95 -2.51
C ASP A 58 0.14 -8.12 -1.94
N ASP A 59 1.07 -8.71 -2.69
CA ASP A 59 2.48 -8.89 -2.31
C ASP A 59 3.43 -7.95 -3.09
N GLN A 60 2.88 -7.05 -3.92
CA GLN A 60 3.67 -6.19 -4.79
C GLN A 60 3.77 -4.76 -4.27
N ARG A 61 4.98 -4.21 -4.35
CA ARG A 61 5.28 -2.80 -4.13
C ARG A 61 5.25 -2.04 -5.45
N ARG A 62 4.26 -1.19 -5.64
CA ARG A 62 4.13 -0.31 -6.81
C ARG A 62 4.57 1.10 -6.46
N ASP A 63 5.54 1.65 -7.20
CA ASP A 63 5.85 3.09 -7.11
C ASP A 63 4.67 3.90 -7.66
N VAL A 64 4.16 4.79 -6.83
CA VAL A 64 3.05 5.70 -7.16
C VAL A 64 3.43 7.15 -6.95
N SER A 65 4.73 7.41 -6.85
CA SER A 65 5.32 8.73 -6.66
C SER A 65 4.98 9.71 -7.78
N HIS A 66 4.62 9.18 -8.96
CA HIS A 66 4.17 9.97 -10.11
C HIS A 66 2.72 10.48 -10.00
N LEU A 67 1.90 9.92 -9.11
CA LEU A 67 0.50 10.34 -8.92
C LEU A 67 0.36 11.52 -7.96
N ILE A 68 1.42 11.80 -7.19
CA ILE A 68 1.49 12.95 -6.29
C ILE A 68 2.48 13.98 -6.81
N ASP A 69 2.34 15.20 -6.33
CA ASP A 69 3.34 16.22 -6.56
C ASP A 69 4.45 16.09 -5.51
N ARG A 70 5.65 15.71 -5.96
CA ARG A 70 6.85 15.58 -5.11
C ARG A 70 7.52 16.91 -4.81
N THR A 71 7.22 17.95 -5.60
CA THR A 71 7.71 19.31 -5.39
C THR A 71 6.87 20.06 -4.36
N TYR A 72 5.63 19.60 -4.15
CA TYR A 72 4.72 20.17 -3.18
C TYR A 72 5.19 19.94 -1.74
N ARG A 73 5.12 21.00 -0.94
CA ARG A 73 5.48 20.99 0.48
C ARG A 73 4.23 20.69 1.29
N TYR A 74 4.15 19.48 1.79
CA TYR A 74 3.05 19.07 2.65
C TYR A 74 3.23 19.63 4.06
N HIS A 75 2.16 20.20 4.61
CA HIS A 75 2.17 20.73 5.98
C HIS A 75 1.95 19.65 7.03
N SER A 76 1.39 18.49 6.65
CA SER A 76 1.06 17.41 7.57
C SER A 76 0.83 16.09 6.83
N VAL A 77 1.08 14.97 7.51
CA VAL A 77 0.78 13.62 6.99
C VAL A 77 -0.71 13.47 6.64
N ARG A 78 -1.58 14.16 7.38
CA ARG A 78 -3.01 14.21 7.10
C ARG A 78 -3.31 14.80 5.72
N GLU A 79 -2.61 15.87 5.32
CA GLU A 79 -2.77 16.50 4.00
C GLU A 79 -2.38 15.54 2.88
N LEU A 80 -1.23 14.87 3.02
CA LEU A 80 -0.83 13.80 2.12
C LEU A 80 -1.89 12.69 2.02
N HIS A 81 -2.50 12.30 3.14
CA HIS A 81 -3.61 11.34 3.15
C HIS A 81 -4.82 11.81 2.32
N TRP A 82 -5.22 13.08 2.42
CA TRP A 82 -6.30 13.65 1.60
C TRP A 82 -5.96 13.61 0.11
N HIS A 83 -4.74 14.01 -0.25
CA HIS A 83 -4.31 13.99 -1.64
C HIS A 83 -4.27 12.58 -2.23
N LEU A 84 -3.82 11.60 -1.45
CA LEU A 84 -3.84 10.20 -1.90
C LEU A 84 -5.28 9.70 -2.04
N ALA A 85 -6.15 9.97 -1.07
CA ALA A 85 -7.55 9.58 -1.16
C ALA A 85 -8.25 10.15 -2.40
N ASP A 86 -8.01 11.42 -2.69
CA ASP A 86 -8.51 12.10 -3.88
C ASP A 86 -7.98 11.45 -5.16
N ARG A 87 -6.65 11.30 -5.30
CA ARG A 87 -6.01 10.73 -6.50
C ARG A 87 -6.37 9.28 -6.75
N PHE A 88 -6.52 8.48 -5.69
CA PHE A 88 -6.86 7.07 -5.79
C PHE A 88 -8.38 6.81 -5.74
N SER A 89 -9.21 7.86 -5.66
CA SER A 89 -10.67 7.76 -5.51
C SER A 89 -11.10 6.80 -4.40
N ARG A 90 -10.36 6.82 -3.28
CA ARG A 90 -10.52 5.91 -2.14
C ARG A 90 -10.79 6.69 -0.87
N PRO A 91 -11.61 6.16 0.05
CA PRO A 91 -11.83 6.80 1.34
C PRO A 91 -10.53 6.80 2.15
N ILE A 92 -10.22 7.92 2.81
CA ILE A 92 -9.01 8.07 3.65
C ILE A 92 -8.88 6.98 4.69
N ARG A 93 -10.02 6.52 5.24
CA ARG A 93 -10.07 5.44 6.24
C ARG A 93 -9.64 4.06 5.69
N SER A 94 -9.61 3.90 4.37
CA SER A 94 -9.10 2.69 3.70
C SER A 94 -7.63 2.80 3.31
N LEU A 95 -6.99 3.95 3.55
CA LEU A 95 -5.56 4.15 3.31
C LEU A 95 -4.84 4.03 4.65
N ALA A 96 -3.87 3.13 4.71
CA ALA A 96 -2.88 3.12 5.77
C ALA A 96 -1.59 3.74 5.21
N LEU A 97 -0.99 4.68 5.93
CA LEU A 97 0.19 5.40 5.45
C LEU A 97 1.28 5.35 6.52
N SER A 98 2.43 4.82 6.13
CA SER A 98 3.60 4.65 6.98
C SER A 98 4.82 5.36 6.38
N ARG A 99 5.69 5.89 7.24
CA ARG A 99 6.94 6.53 6.83
C ARG A 99 8.10 5.53 7.00
N VAL A 100 9.02 5.49 6.02
CA VAL A 100 10.30 4.76 6.10
C VAL A 100 11.49 5.70 6.08
#